data_AF-A0A1Y1Q4D8-F1
#
_entry.id   AF-A0A1Y1Q4D8-F1
#
_cell.length_a   1.000
_cell.length_b   1.000
_cell.length_c   1.000
_cell.angle_alpha   90.00
_cell.angle_beta   90.00
_cell.angle_gamma   90.00
#
_symmetry.space_group_name_H-M   'P 1'
#
loop_
_entity.id
_entity.type
_entity.pdbx_description
1 polymer ?
#
loop_
_entity_poly.entity_id
_entity_poly.type
_entity_poly.pdbx_seq_one_letter_code
_entity_poly.pdbx_strand_id
1 'polypeptide(L)'
;MELLGTHSLKNQESIMSTTLVLNDYLSQQLQQQATLHHTTPQALLEIAWQQFLQRQPSPKPVPFKLRQATFKGQGLDENLAKSEWSTIRELAYHTAGR
;
A
#
# COMPACT_ATOMS: atom_id res chain seq x y z
N MET A 1 -34.76 -5.65 26.16
CA MET A 1 -33.59 -4.79 26.41
C MET A 1 -32.37 -5.65 26.08
N GLU A 2 -32.06 -5.77 24.79
CA GLU A 2 -31.00 -6.64 24.30
C GLU A 2 -29.65 -5.93 24.46
N LEU A 3 -28.75 -6.54 25.19
CA LEU A 3 -27.39 -6.06 25.37
C LEU A 3 -26.63 -6.28 24.06
N LEU A 4 -26.33 -5.16 23.40
CA LEU A 4 -25.49 -5.08 22.21
C LEU A 4 -24.18 -5.82 22.46
N GLY A 5 -23.93 -6.84 21.62
CA GLY A 5 -22.70 -7.61 21.61
C GLY A 5 -21.49 -6.69 21.52
N THR A 6 -20.57 -6.87 22.46
CA THR A 6 -19.25 -6.29 22.43
C THR A 6 -18.50 -6.89 21.24
N HIS A 7 -18.56 -6.22 20.09
CA HIS A 7 -17.67 -6.51 18.97
C HIS A 7 -16.23 -6.20 19.40
N SER A 8 -15.57 -7.22 19.94
CA SER A 8 -14.12 -7.24 20.15
C SER A 8 -13.45 -7.32 18.78
N LEU A 9 -13.25 -6.17 18.14
CA LEU A 9 -12.31 -6.02 17.02
C LEU A 9 -10.90 -6.03 17.60
N LYS A 10 -10.44 -7.20 18.05
CA LYS A 10 -9.00 -7.47 18.08
C LYS A 10 -8.60 -7.61 16.62
N ASN A 11 -8.13 -6.50 16.04
CA ASN A 11 -7.37 -6.49 14.79
C ASN A 11 -6.40 -7.68 14.88
N GLN A 12 -6.60 -8.69 14.04
CA GLN A 12 -5.56 -9.68 13.83
C GLN A 12 -4.44 -8.96 13.11
N GLU A 13 -3.49 -8.43 13.87
CA GLU A 13 -2.20 -8.05 13.32
C GLU A 13 -1.64 -9.31 12.67
N SER A 14 -1.50 -9.29 11.35
CA SER A 14 -0.86 -10.37 10.61
C SER A 14 0.61 -10.37 11.03
N ILE A 15 0.95 -11.12 12.08
CA ILE A 15 2.33 -11.30 12.52
C ILE A 15 2.99 -12.20 11.48
N MET A 16 3.80 -11.58 10.61
CA MET A 16 4.61 -12.33 9.65
C MET A 16 5.96 -12.66 10.26
N SER A 17 6.31 -13.95 10.23
CA SER A 17 7.66 -14.39 10.57
C SER A 17 8.57 -14.21 9.36
N THR A 18 9.69 -13.50 9.54
CA THR A 18 10.69 -13.29 8.50
C THR A 18 12.03 -13.84 8.96
N THR A 19 12.64 -14.72 8.16
CA THR A 19 13.99 -15.23 8.43
C THR A 19 15.03 -14.31 7.79
N LEU A 20 15.94 -13.77 8.61
CA LEU A 20 17.04 -12.93 8.16
C LEU A 20 18.36 -13.67 8.34
N VAL A 21 19.20 -13.64 7.31
CA VAL A 21 20.56 -14.19 7.39
C VAL A 21 21.51 -13.04 7.67
N LEU A 22 22.14 -13.07 8.84
CA LEU A 22 23.13 -12.11 9.29
C LEU A 22 24.50 -12.78 9.38
N ASN A 23 25.58 -12.02 9.21
CA ASN A 23 26.91 -12.53 9.56
C ASN A 23 27.03 -12.66 11.09
N ASP A 24 28.00 -13.47 11.53
CA ASP A 24 28.18 -13.78 12.95
C ASP A 24 28.42 -12.53 13.80
N TYR A 25 29.20 -11.59 13.28
CA TYR A 25 29.50 -10.32 13.95
C TYR A 25 28.23 -9.52 14.25
N LEU A 26 27.35 -9.35 13.27
CA LEU A 26 26.08 -8.62 13.42
C LEU A 26 25.10 -9.36 14.32
N SER A 27 25.06 -10.69 14.23
CA SER A 27 24.22 -11.51 15.12
C SER A 27 24.63 -11.36 16.59
N GLN A 28 25.95 -11.40 16.86
CA GLN A 28 26.49 -11.19 18.21
C GLN A 28 26.21 -9.76 18.71
N GLN A 29 26.44 -8.76 17.87
CA GLN A 29 26.13 -7.36 18.23
C GLN A 29 24.65 -7.18 18.55
N LEU A 30 23.74 -7.74 17.74
CA LEU A 30 22.31 -7.67 17.97
C LEU A 30 21.92 -8.29 19.33
N GLN A 31 22.47 -9.46 19.66
CA GLN A 31 22.22 -10.12 20.94
C GLN A 31 22.74 -9.33 22.14
N GLN A 32 23.96 -8.79 22.03
CA GLN A 32 24.56 -7.96 23.08
C GLN A 32 23.72 -6.70 23.31
N GLN A 33 23.36 -6.00 22.25
CA GLN A 33 22.53 -4.78 22.33
C GLN A 33 21.14 -5.09 22.91
N ALA A 34 20.50 -6.19 22.48
CA ALA A 34 19.21 -6.59 23.03
C ALA A 34 19.29 -6.83 24.55
N THR A 35 20.38 -7.46 25.02
CA THR A 35 20.63 -7.70 26.46
C THR A 35 20.83 -6.41 27.23
N LEU A 36 21.67 -5.50 26.70
CA LEU A 36 21.93 -4.19 27.31
C LEU A 36 20.66 -3.34 27.43
N HIS A 37 19.75 -3.46 26.46
CA HIS A 37 18.49 -2.73 26.43
C HIS A 37 17.32 -3.49 27.08
N HIS A 38 17.57 -4.64 27.72
CA HIS A 38 16.54 -5.49 28.34
C HIS A 38 15.36 -5.81 27.40
N THR A 39 15.67 -6.09 26.14
CA THR A 39 14.69 -6.36 25.08
C THR A 39 15.05 -7.63 24.30
N THR A 40 14.21 -8.02 23.35
CA THR A 40 14.50 -9.15 22.46
C THR A 40 15.20 -8.68 21.18
N PRO A 41 16.02 -9.53 20.54
CA PRO A 41 16.60 -9.21 19.22
C PRO A 41 15.55 -8.81 18.18
N GLN A 42 14.37 -9.46 18.20
CA GLN A 42 13.25 -9.12 17.32
C GLN A 42 12.74 -7.71 17.58
N ALA A 43 12.42 -7.36 18.83
CA ALA A 43 11.89 -6.05 19.17
C ALA A 43 12.91 -4.93 18.88
N LEU A 44 14.20 -5.18 19.15
CA LEU A 44 15.26 -4.25 18.81
C LEU A 44 15.34 -4.02 17.29
N LEU A 45 15.21 -5.09 16.50
CA LEU A 45 15.22 -5.00 15.05
C LEU A 45 13.99 -4.25 14.50
N GLU A 46 12.80 -4.51 15.05
CA GLU A 46 11.57 -3.79 14.68
C GLU A 46 11.70 -2.28 14.93
N ILE A 47 12.22 -1.89 16.10
CA ILE A 47 12.49 -0.49 16.44
C ILE A 47 13.49 0.13 15.46
N ALA A 48 14.60 -0.56 15.19
CA ALA A 48 15.63 -0.09 14.27
C ALA A 48 15.08 0.07 12.85
N TRP A 49 14.25 -0.87 12.39
CA TRP A 49 13.59 -0.82 11.09
C TRP A 49 12.62 0.34 10.99
N GLN A 50 11.79 0.56 12.01
CA GLN A 50 10.87 1.69 12.06
C GLN A 50 11.62 3.03 12.00
N GLN A 51 12.70 3.17 12.78
CA GLN A 51 13.53 4.37 12.75
C GLN A 51 14.21 4.58 11.39
N PHE A 52 14.66 3.49 10.75
CA PHE A 52 15.24 3.56 9.42
C PHE A 52 14.22 4.11 8.41
N LEU A 53 13.00 3.56 8.39
CA LEU A 53 11.94 4.00 7.48
C LEU A 53 11.55 5.47 7.71
N GLN A 54 11.50 5.93 8.96
CA GLN A 54 11.17 7.33 9.28
C GLN A 54 12.27 8.31 8.86
N ARG A 55 13.53 7.88 8.84
CA ARG A 55 14.68 8.71 8.44
C ARG A 55 14.86 8.78 6.93
N GLN A 56 14.33 7.81 6.18
CA GLN A 56 14.37 7.86 4.73
C GLN A 56 13.44 8.99 4.26
N PRO A 57 13.91 9.94 3.43
CA PRO A 57 13.00 10.86 2.80
C PRO A 57 12.02 10.02 1.98
N SER A 58 10.74 10.03 2.37
CA SER A 58 9.71 9.36 1.59
C SER A 58 9.88 9.80 0.14
N PRO A 59 10.06 8.87 -0.82
CA PRO A 59 10.10 9.25 -2.21
C PRO A 59 8.80 10.03 -2.45
N LYS A 60 8.94 11.34 -2.73
CA LYS A 60 7.78 12.19 -2.97
C LYS A 60 6.93 11.44 -4.00
N PRO A 61 5.64 11.20 -3.73
CA PRO A 61 4.80 10.53 -4.71
C PRO A 61 4.92 11.33 -5.99
N VAL A 62 5.56 10.73 -7.00
CA VAL A 62 5.64 11.34 -8.32
C VAL A 62 4.19 11.48 -8.76
N PRO A 63 3.73 12.70 -9.11
CA PRO A 63 2.36 12.87 -9.52
C PRO A 63 2.08 11.90 -10.67
N PHE A 64 0.97 11.17 -10.54
CA PHE A 64 0.54 10.23 -11.57
C PHE A 64 0.45 10.98 -12.90
N LYS A 65 1.29 10.58 -13.86
CA LYS A 65 1.31 11.17 -15.20
C LYS A 65 0.55 10.26 -16.14
N LEU A 66 -0.67 10.66 -16.49
CA LEU A 66 -1.46 9.97 -17.51
C LEU A 66 -0.67 10.04 -18.82
N ARG A 67 -0.32 8.88 -19.39
CA ARG A 67 0.33 8.81 -20.69
C ARG A 67 -0.61 9.43 -21.71
N GLN A 68 -0.11 10.37 -22.52
CA GLN A 68 -0.88 10.88 -23.65
C GLN A 68 -1.11 9.73 -24.63
N ALA A 69 -2.32 9.19 -24.61
CA ALA A 69 -2.82 8.28 -25.62
C ALA A 69 -3.60 9.13 -26.62
N THR A 70 -2.99 9.42 -27.77
CA THR A 70 -3.72 9.97 -28.91
C THR A 70 -4.39 8.81 -29.62
N PHE A 71 -5.72 8.81 -29.65
CA PHE A 71 -6.47 7.89 -30.50
C PHE A 71 -6.39 8.40 -31.94
N LYS A 72 -6.18 7.52 -32.92
CA LYS A 72 -6.21 7.84 -34.36
C LYS A 72 -7.62 8.18 -34.89
N GLY A 73 -8.56 8.51 -34.00
CA GLY A 73 -9.94 8.88 -34.36
C GLY A 73 -10.03 10.37 -34.70
N GLN A 74 -11.12 10.77 -35.34
CA GLN A 74 -11.41 12.16 -35.71
C GLN A 74 -11.86 13.03 -34.50
N GLY A 75 -11.38 12.73 -33.30
CA GLY A 75 -11.83 13.36 -32.06
C GLY A 75 -13.14 12.79 -31.52
N LEU A 76 -13.72 13.50 -30.55
CA LEU A 76 -15.01 13.18 -29.96
C LEU A 76 -16.13 13.68 -30.90
N ASP A 77 -17.10 12.83 -31.22
CA ASP A 77 -18.28 13.24 -31.99
C ASP A 77 -18.99 14.42 -31.29
N GLU A 78 -19.34 15.46 -32.04
CA GLU A 78 -19.93 16.70 -31.48
C GLU A 78 -21.27 16.43 -30.75
N ASN A 79 -21.99 15.38 -31.12
CA ASN A 79 -23.20 14.96 -30.43
C ASN A 79 -22.87 14.28 -29.08
N LEU A 80 -21.76 13.55 -29.00
CA LEU A 80 -21.28 12.98 -27.73
C LEU A 80 -20.73 14.05 -26.79
N ALA A 81 -20.08 15.09 -27.34
CA ALA A 81 -19.49 16.17 -26.54
C ALA A 81 -20.53 16.95 -25.71
N LYS A 82 -21.80 16.98 -26.17
CA LYS A 82 -22.92 17.65 -25.51
C LYS A 82 -23.88 16.68 -24.81
N SER A 83 -23.57 15.39 -24.81
CA SER A 83 -24.44 14.36 -24.24
C SER A 83 -24.24 14.22 -22.73
N GLU A 84 -25.29 13.78 -22.06
CA GLU A 84 -25.24 13.39 -20.65
C GLU A 84 -24.33 12.17 -20.45
N TRP A 85 -23.70 12.10 -19.28
CA TRP A 85 -22.76 11.02 -18.93
C TRP A 85 -23.39 9.63 -18.98
N SER A 86 -24.69 9.52 -18.70
CA SER A 86 -25.46 8.27 -18.83
C SER A 86 -25.44 7.72 -20.25
N THR A 87 -25.69 8.58 -21.25
CA THR A 87 -25.71 8.22 -22.67
C THR A 87 -24.32 7.82 -23.17
N ILE A 88 -23.28 8.55 -22.77
CA ILE A 88 -21.89 8.24 -23.11
C ILE A 88 -21.51 6.86 -22.57
N ARG A 89 -21.87 6.57 -21.32
CA ARG A 89 -21.62 5.29 -20.67
C ARG A 89 -22.34 4.15 -21.40
N GLU A 90 -23.61 4.33 -21.73
CA GLU A 90 -24.42 3.32 -22.40
C GLU A 90 -23.79 2.94 -23.75
N LEU A 91 -23.43 3.91 -24.59
CA LEU A 91 -22.78 3.68 -25.88
C LEU A 91 -21.41 2.97 -25.77
N ALA A 92 -20.62 3.31 -24.75
CA ALA A 92 -19.31 2.70 -24.53
C ALA A 92 -19.41 1.22 -24.12
N TYR A 93 -20.39 0.84 -23.30
CA TYR A 93 -20.55 -0.55 -22.84
C TYR A 93 -21.40 -1.42 -23.77
N HIS A 94 -22.23 -0.82 -24.63
CA HIS A 94 -23.06 -1.58 -25.58
C HIS A 94 -22.26 -2.18 -26.76
N THR A 95 -21.01 -1.75 -26.97
CA THR A 95 -20.12 -2.22 -28.05
C THR A 95 -19.11 -3.28 -27.63
N ALA A 96 -19.04 -3.65 -26.34
CA ALA A 96 -18.13 -4.67 -25.82
C ALA A 96 -18.67 -6.12 -25.95
N GLY A 97 -19.61 -6.34 -26.87
CA GLY A 97 -20.28 -7.62 -27.08
C GLY A 97 -20.30 -8.04 -28.55
N ARG A 98 -19.12 -8.25 -29.15
CA ARG A 98 -18.88 -9.15 -30.29
C ARG A 98 -17.40 -9.43 -30.48
#